data_AF-A0A936V5E0-F1
#
_entry.id   AF-A0A936V5E0-F1
#
_cell.length_a   1.000
_cell.length_b   1.000
_cell.length_c   1.000
_cell.angle_alpha   90.00
_cell.angle_beta   90.00
_cell.angle_gamma   90.00
#
_symmetry.space_group_name_H-M   'P 1'
#
loop_
_entity.id
_entity.type
_entity.pdbx_description
1 polymer ?
#
loop_
_entity_poly.entity_id
_entity_poly.type
_entity_poly.pdbx_seq_one_letter_code
_entity_poly.pdbx_strand_id
1 'polypeptide(L)'
;MPQRLQWDPGFEVGHEDIDAQHRGLLVLCERLAGHCLQGGGAAHEQRFDADFEALKALVREHLESEATLLSELGDPDAEDHRVEQAEFDYLAGEIMTTGNFDRLELQRFVALWCLGHITASAARLRARLARG
;
A
#
# COMPACT_ATOMS: atom_id res chain seq x y z
N MET A 1 1.03 3.59 20.05
CA MET A 1 0.81 4.75 19.15
C MET A 1 0.88 4.28 17.71
N PRO A 2 -0.13 4.60 16.89
CA PRO A 2 -0.16 4.21 15.49
C PRO A 2 0.94 4.93 14.70
N GLN A 3 1.35 4.32 13.58
CA GLN A 3 2.27 4.93 12.64
C GLN A 3 1.52 5.97 11.80
N ARG A 4 2.06 7.18 11.70
CA ARG A 4 1.49 8.24 10.87
C ARG A 4 2.39 8.45 9.65
N LEU A 5 1.80 8.52 8.48
CA LEU A 5 2.50 8.70 7.21
C LEU A 5 2.08 10.04 6.59
N GLN A 6 3.07 10.78 6.11
CA GLN A 6 2.85 12.03 5.39
C GLN A 6 3.32 11.86 3.96
N TRP A 7 2.70 12.59 3.05
CA TRP A 7 3.21 12.67 1.69
C TRP A 7 4.59 13.31 1.67
N ASP A 8 5.52 12.68 0.96
CA ASP A 8 6.83 13.22 0.64
C ASP A 8 6.96 13.31 -0.89
N PRO A 9 7.50 14.41 -1.46
CA PRO A 9 7.73 14.52 -2.90
C PRO A 9 8.59 13.40 -3.50
N GLY A 10 9.42 12.72 -2.69
CA GLY A 10 10.20 11.56 -3.11
C GLY A 10 9.38 10.32 -3.48
N PHE A 11 8.09 10.29 -3.14
CA PHE A 11 7.14 9.24 -3.54
C PHE A 11 6.53 9.50 -4.92
N GLU A 12 6.73 10.69 -5.48
CA GLU A 12 6.25 11.03 -6.81
C GLU A 12 7.08 10.33 -7.88
N VAL A 13 6.41 9.72 -8.86
CA VAL A 13 7.04 9.02 -9.98
C VAL A 13 6.90 9.76 -11.30
N GLY A 14 5.98 10.72 -11.38
CA GLY A 14 5.68 11.45 -12.60
C GLY A 14 4.68 10.74 -13.51
N HIS A 15 3.90 9.81 -12.95
CA HIS A 15 2.79 9.13 -13.62
C HIS A 15 1.53 9.36 -12.80
N GLU A 16 0.56 10.08 -13.37
CA GLU A 16 -0.60 10.62 -12.65
C GLU A 16 -1.36 9.55 -11.84
N ASP A 17 -1.66 8.40 -12.46
CA ASP A 17 -2.42 7.33 -11.79
C ASP A 17 -1.65 6.70 -10.63
N ILE A 18 -0.35 6.40 -10.81
CA ILE A 18 0.50 5.82 -9.77
C ILE A 18 0.66 6.82 -8.61
N ASP A 19 0.85 8.10 -8.91
CA ASP A 19 0.99 9.15 -7.90
C ASP A 19 -0.32 9.34 -7.11
N ALA A 20 -1.47 9.24 -7.79
CA ALA A 20 -2.78 9.25 -7.13
C ALA A 20 -2.97 8.02 -6.22
N GLN A 21 -2.57 6.84 -6.67
CA GLN A 21 -2.63 5.60 -5.88
C GLN A 21 -1.72 5.67 -4.65
N HIS A 22 -0.47 6.13 -4.79
CA HIS A 22 0.44 6.35 -3.66
C HIS A 22 -0.20 7.26 -2.60
N ARG A 23 -0.80 8.38 -3.03
CA ARG A 23 -1.53 9.29 -2.11
C ARG A 23 -2.71 8.58 -1.44
N GLY A 24 -3.48 7.80 -2.20
CA GLY A 24 -4.60 7.02 -1.69
C GLY A 24 -4.19 6.02 -0.60
N LEU A 25 -3.09 5.29 -0.82
CA LEU A 25 -2.53 4.36 0.16
C LEU A 25 -2.15 5.06 1.47
N LEU A 26 -1.49 6.22 1.39
CA LEU A 26 -1.12 7.01 2.58
C LEU A 26 -2.36 7.55 3.31
N VAL A 27 -3.38 8.02 2.58
CA VAL A 27 -4.66 8.49 3.15
C VAL A 27 -5.36 7.37 3.92
N LEU A 28 -5.40 6.17 3.38
CA LEU A 28 -5.99 5.02 4.06
C LEU A 28 -5.18 4.62 5.31
N CYS A 29 -3.84 4.65 5.23
CA CYS A 29 -2.98 4.42 6.41
C CYS A 29 -3.23 5.45 7.54
N GLU A 30 -3.42 6.72 7.18
CA GLU A 30 -3.76 7.79 8.15
C GLU A 30 -5.15 7.59 8.77
N ARG A 31 -6.14 7.13 7.99
CA ARG A 31 -7.48 6.80 8.50
C ARG A 31 -7.44 5.66 9.50
N LEU A 32 -6.72 4.58 9.19
CA LEU A 32 -6.50 3.46 10.11
C LEU A 32 -5.86 3.94 11.42
N ALA A 33 -4.83 4.79 11.33
CA ALA A 33 -4.21 5.39 12.50
C ALA A 33 -5.21 6.22 13.34
N GLY A 34 -6.12 6.95 12.69
CA GLY A 34 -7.18 7.70 13.35
C GLY A 34 -8.12 6.79 14.17
N HIS A 35 -8.54 5.66 13.60
CA HIS A 35 -9.40 4.70 14.31
C HIS A 35 -8.71 4.08 15.53
N CYS A 36 -7.39 3.88 15.50
CA CYS A 36 -6.62 3.38 16.65
C CYS A 36 -6.51 4.37 17.82
N LEU A 37 -6.72 5.68 17.58
CA LEU A 37 -6.63 6.74 18.61
C LEU A 37 -7.97 7.07 19.25
N GLN A 38 -9.06 6.84 18.52
CA GLN A 38 -10.42 7.03 19.00
C GLN A 38 -10.74 5.82 19.87
N GLY A 39 -10.82 6.01 21.21
CA GLY A 39 -11.03 4.93 22.18
C GLY A 39 -12.05 3.90 21.69
N GLY A 40 -11.69 2.61 21.80
CA GLY A 40 -12.29 1.50 21.07
C GLY A 40 -13.82 1.34 21.18
N GLY A 41 -14.33 0.35 20.46
CA GLY A 41 -15.77 0.07 20.41
C GLY A 41 -16.20 -0.37 19.01
N ALA A 42 -17.31 -1.10 18.94
CA ALA A 42 -17.74 -1.81 17.75
C ALA A 42 -17.82 -0.92 16.49
N ALA A 43 -18.27 0.32 16.62
CA ALA A 43 -18.37 1.23 15.47
C ALA A 43 -16.99 1.67 14.92
N HIS A 44 -15.99 1.86 15.78
CA HIS A 44 -14.61 2.20 15.35
C HIS A 44 -13.92 0.99 14.75
N GLU A 45 -14.13 -0.19 15.34
CA GLU A 45 -13.62 -1.45 14.82
C GLU A 45 -14.17 -1.77 13.43
N GLN A 46 -15.47 -1.62 13.21
CA GLN A 46 -16.08 -1.81 11.89
C GLN A 46 -15.54 -0.84 10.83
N ARG A 47 -15.31 0.43 11.21
CA ARG A 47 -14.70 1.41 10.29
C ARG A 47 -13.25 1.10 9.99
N PHE A 48 -12.49 0.62 10.98
CA PHE A 48 -11.13 0.14 10.78
C PHE A 48 -11.12 -1.01 9.76
N ASP A 49 -11.95 -2.02 9.98
CA ASP A 49 -11.98 -3.20 9.12
C ASP A 49 -12.39 -2.82 7.69
N ALA A 50 -13.37 -1.93 7.52
CA ALA A 50 -13.76 -1.42 6.20
C ALA A 50 -12.63 -0.64 5.50
N ASP A 51 -11.94 0.26 6.21
CA ASP A 51 -10.81 1.01 5.66
C ASP A 51 -9.61 0.09 5.35
N PHE A 52 -9.44 -1.00 6.11
CA PHE A 52 -8.39 -1.99 5.90
C PHE A 52 -8.67 -2.86 4.66
N GLU A 53 -9.92 -3.26 4.43
CA GLU A 53 -10.31 -3.92 3.17
C GLU A 53 -10.12 -2.99 1.96
N ALA A 54 -10.49 -1.71 2.08
CA ALA A 54 -10.26 -0.72 1.04
C ALA A 54 -8.75 -0.55 0.73
N LEU A 55 -7.90 -0.55 1.76
CA LEU A 55 -6.44 -0.49 1.60
C LEU A 55 -5.92 -1.72 0.86
N LYS A 56 -6.34 -2.93 1.24
CA LYS A 56 -5.94 -4.15 0.53
C LYS A 56 -6.39 -4.16 -0.93
N ALA A 57 -7.58 -3.66 -1.22
CA ALA A 57 -8.06 -3.52 -2.59
C ALA A 57 -7.18 -2.53 -3.40
N LEU A 58 -6.88 -1.36 -2.83
CA LEU A 58 -6.04 -0.36 -3.50
C LEU A 58 -4.61 -0.84 -3.71
N VAL A 59 -4.02 -1.61 -2.78
CA VAL A 59 -2.69 -2.19 -3.00
C VAL A 59 -2.70 -3.15 -4.19
N ARG A 60 -3.71 -4.00 -4.35
CA ARG A 60 -3.81 -4.92 -5.50
C ARG A 60 -3.90 -4.17 -6.81
N GLU A 61 -4.80 -3.19 -6.88
CA GLU A 61 -4.96 -2.31 -8.05
C GLU A 61 -3.64 -1.60 -8.39
N HIS A 62 -2.94 -1.12 -7.37
CA HIS A 62 -1.66 -0.45 -7.52
C HIS A 62 -0.58 -1.37 -8.08
N LEU A 63 -0.41 -2.57 -7.52
CA LEU A 63 0.55 -3.56 -8.04
C LEU A 63 0.24 -3.97 -9.49
N GLU A 64 -1.04 -4.08 -9.87
CA GLU A 64 -1.46 -4.33 -11.26
C GLU A 64 -1.13 -3.15 -12.19
N SER A 65 -1.34 -1.91 -11.71
CA SER A 65 -1.03 -0.69 -12.46
C SER A 65 0.48 -0.56 -12.70
N GLU A 66 1.30 -0.84 -11.70
CA GLU A 66 2.76 -0.84 -11.82
C GLU A 66 3.25 -1.91 -12.79
N ALA A 67 2.72 -3.13 -12.70
CA ALA A 67 3.06 -4.22 -13.61
C ALA A 67 2.72 -3.88 -15.07
N THR A 68 1.55 -3.26 -15.28
CA THR A 68 1.12 -2.80 -16.61
C THR A 68 2.06 -1.73 -17.16
N LEU A 69 2.34 -0.68 -16.38
CA LEU A 69 3.24 0.41 -16.77
C LEU A 69 4.65 -0.10 -17.07
N LEU A 70 5.19 -0.99 -16.23
CA LEU A 70 6.52 -1.56 -16.44
C LEU A 70 6.57 -2.42 -17.71
N SER A 71 5.52 -3.20 -17.99
CA SER A 71 5.40 -3.96 -19.24
C SER A 71 5.38 -3.04 -20.46
N GLU A 72 4.63 -1.93 -20.42
CA GLU A 72 4.60 -0.92 -21.48
C GLU A 72 5.97 -0.25 -21.72
N LEU A 73 6.75 -0.08 -20.65
CA LEU A 73 8.12 0.42 -20.69
C LEU A 73 9.16 -0.65 -21.10
N GLY A 74 8.72 -1.87 -21.44
CA GLY A 74 9.57 -2.96 -21.89
C GLY A 74 10.43 -3.59 -20.78
N ASP A 75 9.96 -3.54 -19.53
CA ASP A 75 10.59 -4.23 -18.41
C ASP A 75 10.55 -5.77 -18.64
N PRO A 76 11.70 -6.47 -18.58
CA PRO A 76 11.74 -7.91 -18.88
C PRO A 76 11.25 -8.78 -17.72
N ASP A 77 11.06 -8.21 -16.53
CA ASP A 77 10.91 -8.96 -15.27
C ASP A 77 9.43 -9.18 -14.92
N ALA A 78 8.64 -9.64 -15.91
CA ALA A 78 7.21 -9.90 -15.74
C ALA A 78 6.88 -10.95 -14.67
N GLU A 79 7.82 -11.88 -14.41
CA GLU A 79 7.67 -12.88 -13.35
C GLU A 79 7.82 -12.25 -11.96
N ASP A 80 8.71 -11.27 -11.79
CA ASP A 80 8.93 -10.60 -10.50
C ASP A 80 7.66 -9.85 -10.08
N HIS A 81 6.97 -9.19 -11.02
CA HIS A 81 5.69 -8.50 -10.73
C HIS A 81 4.58 -9.46 -10.30
N ARG A 82 4.52 -10.67 -10.87
CA ARG A 82 3.55 -11.69 -10.45
C ARG A 82 3.87 -12.26 -9.07
N VAL A 83 5.16 -12.42 -8.77
CA VAL A 83 5.60 -12.85 -7.44
C VAL A 83 5.22 -11.79 -6.40
N GLU A 84 5.49 -10.51 -6.66
CA GLU A 84 5.10 -9.40 -5.76
C GLU A 84 3.58 -9.42 -5.47
N GLN A 85 2.75 -9.61 -6.49
CA GLN A 85 1.28 -9.73 -6.34
C GLN A 85 0.87 -10.95 -5.50
N ALA A 86 1.44 -12.12 -5.77
CA ALA A 86 1.12 -13.35 -5.05
C ALA A 86 1.60 -13.30 -3.58
N GLU A 87 2.77 -12.71 -3.33
CA GLU A 87 3.28 -12.48 -1.98
C GLU A 87 2.38 -11.53 -1.21
N PHE A 88 1.91 -10.45 -1.83
CA PHE A 88 0.95 -9.54 -1.19
C PHE A 88 -0.37 -10.25 -0.89
N ASP A 89 -0.90 -11.06 -1.81
CA ASP A 89 -2.15 -11.79 -1.58
C ASP A 89 -2.05 -12.76 -0.40
N TYR A 90 -0.94 -13.49 -0.31
CA TYR A 90 -0.67 -14.34 0.85
C TYR A 90 -0.55 -13.52 2.13
N LEU A 91 0.23 -12.43 2.10
CA LEU A 91 0.42 -11.56 3.25
C LEU A 91 -0.91 -10.96 3.74
N ALA A 92 -1.75 -10.50 2.83
CA ALA A 92 -3.02 -9.84 3.09
C ALA A 92 -4.14 -10.81 3.52
N GLY A 93 -4.11 -12.06 3.03
CA GLY A 93 -5.10 -13.09 3.34
C GLY A 93 -4.78 -13.89 4.60
N GLU A 94 -3.52 -14.25 4.81
CA GLU A 94 -3.12 -15.22 5.82
C GLU A 94 -2.40 -14.59 7.02
N ILE A 95 -1.65 -13.51 6.79
CA ILE A 95 -0.78 -12.92 7.83
C ILE A 95 -1.44 -11.69 8.45
N MET A 96 -1.81 -10.69 7.65
CA MET A 96 -2.34 -9.40 8.09
C MET A 96 -3.84 -9.48 8.43
N THR A 97 -4.19 -10.34 9.38
CA THR A 97 -5.57 -10.55 9.83
C THR A 97 -5.73 -10.15 11.28
N THR A 98 -6.96 -9.78 11.67
CA THR A 98 -7.30 -9.50 13.07
C THR A 98 -7.28 -10.75 13.97
N GLY A 99 -7.07 -11.94 13.38
CA GLY A 99 -6.82 -13.18 14.13
C GLY A 99 -5.36 -13.33 14.56
N ASN A 100 -4.42 -12.74 13.83
CA ASN A 100 -2.98 -12.80 14.12
C ASN A 100 -2.46 -11.56 14.85
N PHE A 101 -3.13 -10.42 14.67
CA PHE A 101 -2.70 -9.12 15.17
C PHE A 101 -3.88 -8.36 15.76
N ASP A 102 -3.62 -7.57 16.80
CA ASP A 102 -4.58 -6.52 17.16
C ASP A 102 -4.59 -5.40 16.07
N ARG A 103 -5.62 -4.54 16.10
CA ARG A 103 -5.77 -3.50 15.06
C ARG A 103 -4.66 -2.46 15.08
N LEU A 104 -4.05 -2.18 16.23
CA LEU A 104 -2.92 -1.27 16.31
C LEU A 104 -1.66 -1.91 15.72
N GLU A 105 -1.44 -3.19 15.95
CA GLU A 105 -0.37 -3.98 15.34
C GLU A 105 -0.54 -4.07 13.83
N LEU A 106 -1.75 -4.39 13.35
CA LEU A 106 -2.08 -4.37 11.91
C LEU A 106 -1.81 -3.01 11.29
N GLN A 107 -2.27 -1.94 11.93
CA GLN A 107 -2.07 -0.58 11.45
C GLN A 107 -0.58 -0.25 11.29
N ARG A 108 0.23 -0.59 12.27
CA ARG A 108 1.68 -0.36 12.22
C ARG A 108 2.33 -1.19 11.13
N PHE A 109 1.97 -2.46 11.04
CA PHE A 109 2.51 -3.37 10.04
C PHE A 109 2.20 -2.85 8.63
N VAL A 110 0.94 -2.58 8.33
CA VAL A 110 0.53 -2.14 6.99
C VAL A 110 1.09 -0.76 6.63
N ALA A 111 1.16 0.17 7.58
CA ALA A 111 1.75 1.47 7.34
C ALA A 111 3.25 1.37 6.98
N LEU A 112 4.00 0.51 7.67
CA LEU A 112 5.41 0.28 7.35
C LEU A 112 5.58 -0.44 6.02
N TRP A 113 4.75 -1.44 5.73
CA TRP A 113 4.77 -2.15 4.45
C TRP A 113 4.48 -1.19 3.29
N CYS A 114 3.41 -0.38 3.37
CA CYS A 114 3.05 0.60 2.34
C CYS A 114 4.17 1.63 2.14
N LEU A 115 4.74 2.17 3.22
CA LEU A 115 5.85 3.13 3.11
C LEU A 115 7.07 2.52 2.43
N GLY A 116 7.43 1.28 2.79
CA GLY A 116 8.52 0.55 2.18
C GLY A 116 8.29 0.30 0.69
N HIS A 117 7.11 -0.20 0.33
CA HIS A 117 6.70 -0.45 -1.05
C HIS A 117 6.76 0.82 -1.90
N ILE A 118 6.08 1.89 -1.48
CA ILE A 118 6.02 3.18 -2.19
C ILE A 118 7.43 3.74 -2.40
N THR A 119 8.29 3.68 -1.38
CA THR A 119 9.66 4.21 -1.47
C THR A 119 10.49 3.42 -2.50
N ALA A 120 10.40 2.08 -2.47
CA ALA A 120 11.15 1.21 -3.36
C ALA A 120 10.64 1.34 -4.81
N SER A 121 9.32 1.26 -4.99
CA SER A 121 8.70 1.37 -6.32
C SER A 121 8.93 2.75 -6.94
N ALA A 122 8.79 3.84 -6.18
CA ALA A 122 9.00 5.18 -6.71
C ALA A 122 10.42 5.40 -7.24
N ALA A 123 11.42 4.78 -6.62
CA ALA A 123 12.79 4.80 -7.14
C ALA A 123 12.93 3.99 -8.44
N ARG A 124 12.35 2.76 -8.48
CA ARG A 124 12.35 1.87 -9.65
C ARG A 124 11.68 2.51 -10.87
N LEU A 125 10.46 3.00 -10.71
CA LEU A 125 9.65 3.56 -11.79
C LEU A 125 10.26 4.84 -12.36
N ARG A 126 10.72 5.78 -11.52
CA ARG A 126 11.42 6.99 -12.01
C ARG A 126 12.64 6.65 -12.87
N ALA A 127 13.42 5.66 -12.44
CA ALA A 127 14.61 5.24 -13.17
C ALA A 127 14.29 4.63 -14.54
N ARG A 128 13.11 4.01 -14.70
CA ARG A 128 12.62 3.46 -15.97
C ARG A 128 11.99 4.54 -16.85
N LEU A 129 11.10 5.37 -16.29
CA LEU A 129 10.46 6.50 -16.99
C LEU A 129 11.47 7.51 -17.54
N ALA A 130 12.61 7.70 -16.87
CA ALA A 130 13.68 8.56 -17.38
C ALA A 130 14.48 7.97 -18.56
N ARG A 131 14.29 6.69 -18.89
CA ARG A 131 15.00 5.98 -19.97
C ARG A 131 14.14 5.72 -21.21
N GLY A 132 12.81 5.79 -21.08
CA GLY A 132 11.87 5.75 -22.20
C GLY A 132 11.71 7.12 -22.84
#